data_AF-X0WP87-F1
#
_entry.id   AF-X0WP87-F1
#
_cell.length_a   1.000
_cell.length_b   1.000
_cell.length_c   1.000
_cell.angle_alpha   90.00
_cell.angle_beta   90.00
_cell.angle_gamma   90.00
#
_symmetry.space_group_name_H-M   'P 1'
#
loop_
_entity.id
_entity.type
_entity.pdbx_description
1 polymer ?
#
loop_
_entity_poly.entity_id
_entity_poly.type
_entity_poly.pdbx_seq_one_letter_code
_entity_poly.pdbx_strand_id
1 'polypeptide(L)' 'MPRTAFAVGAHPDDIEFMMAGTLLLLREAGYELHYMNLGSGSCGTAELSREDIIRIREKEARAAAVLIGAIFH' A
#
# COMPACT_ATOMS: atom_id res chain seq x y z
N MET A 1 2.92 23.05 -8.29
CA MET A 1 3.15 21.60 -8.11
C MET A 1 2.20 21.15 -7.01
N PRO A 2 1.46 20.04 -7.18
CA PRO A 2 0.65 19.49 -6.09
C PRO A 2 1.57 19.13 -4.92
N ARG A 3 1.04 19.18 -3.69
CA ARG A 3 1.76 18.69 -2.51
C ARG A 3 1.81 17.17 -2.57
N THR A 4 2.88 16.56 -2.09
CA THR A 4 3.06 15.10 -2.09
C THR A 4 2.81 14.55 -0.69
N ALA A 5 2.09 13.44 -0.61
CA ALA A 5 2.00 12.61 0.58
C ALA A 5 2.55 11.22 0.27
N PHE A 6 3.48 10.73 1.09
CA PHE A 6 4.10 9.42 0.91
C PHE A 6 3.81 8.53 2.12
N ALA A 7 2.94 7.55 1.93
CA ALA A 7 2.67 6.50 2.91
C ALA A 7 3.70 5.38 2.79
N VAL A 8 4.29 5.01 3.93
CA VAL A 8 5.26 3.92 4.04
C VAL A 8 4.80 2.98 5.15
N GLY A 9 4.42 1.77 4.78
CA GLY A 9 4.03 0.68 5.67
C GLY A 9 5.15 -0.33 5.86
N ALA A 10 5.18 -1.04 6.98
CA ALA A 10 6.14 -2.13 7.18
C ALA A 10 5.75 -3.35 6.33
N HIS A 11 4.46 -3.60 6.19
CA HIS A 11 3.90 -4.71 5.44
C HIS A 11 2.81 -4.21 4.47
N PRO A 12 2.51 -4.97 3.39
CA PRO A 12 1.24 -4.82 2.68
C PRO A 12 0.09 -4.86 3.70
N ASP A 13 -1.01 -4.14 3.58
CA ASP A 13 -2.10 -4.01 4.57
C ASP A 13 -1.95 -2.90 5.64
N ASP A 14 -0.73 -2.51 6.03
CA ASP A 14 -0.54 -1.46 7.05
C ASP A 14 -1.14 -0.12 6.57
N ILE A 15 -0.90 0.23 5.31
CA ILE A 15 -1.39 1.48 4.71
C ILE A 15 -2.91 1.43 4.57
N GLU A 16 -3.47 0.30 4.13
CA GLU A 16 -4.91 0.09 4.02
C GLU A 16 -5.62 0.27 5.36
N PHE A 17 -5.13 -0.40 6.41
CA PHE A 17 -5.77 -0.36 7.72
C PHE A 17 -5.56 0.96 8.46
N MET A 18 -4.36 1.55 8.37
CA MET A 18 -3.97 2.64 9.26
C MET A 18 -4.00 4.02 8.60
N MET A 19 -3.93 4.10 7.27
CA MET A 19 -3.65 5.36 6.57
C MET A 19 -4.63 5.67 5.42
N ALA A 20 -5.35 4.68 4.89
CA ALA A 20 -6.16 4.84 3.68
C ALA A 20 -7.20 5.97 3.78
N GLY A 21 -7.90 6.09 4.91
CA GLY A 21 -8.87 7.18 5.12
C GLY A 21 -8.24 8.57 5.00
N THR A 22 -7.07 8.77 5.64
CA THR A 22 -6.31 10.02 5.54
C THR A 22 -5.81 10.28 4.12
N LEU A 23 -5.33 9.24 3.43
CA LEU A 23 -4.85 9.36 2.06
C LEU A 23 -5.96 9.78 1.10
N LEU A 24 -7.17 9.22 1.24
CA LEU A 24 -8.33 9.62 0.44
C LEU A 24 -8.68 11.11 0.64
N LEU A 25 -8.68 11.59 1.88
CA LEU A 25 -8.91 13.01 2.18
C LEU A 25 -7.79 13.91 1.62
N LEU A 26 -6.54 13.48 1.68
CA LEU A 26 -5.41 14.21 1.11
C LEU A 26 -5.52 14.30 -0.42
N ARG A 27 -5.94 13.22 -1.08
CA ARG A 27 -6.24 13.23 -2.52
C ARG A 27 -7.34 14.23 -2.86
N GLU A 28 -8.43 14.26 -2.08
CA GLU A 28 -9.50 15.26 -2.24
C GLU A 28 -8.99 16.69 -2.05
N ALA A 29 -8.01 16.89 -1.16
CA ALA A 29 -7.32 18.16 -0.96
C ALA A 29 -6.25 18.48 -2.04
N GLY A 30 -6.14 17.66 -3.09
CA GLY A 30 -5.27 17.87 -4.25
C GLY A 30 -3.82 17.40 -4.08
N TYR A 31 -3.56 16.45 -3.19
CA TYR A 31 -2.23 15.85 -3.03
C TYR A 31 -1.98 14.72 -4.04
N GLU A 32 -0.73 14.60 -4.48
CA GLU A 32 -0.23 13.39 -5.16
C GLU A 32 0.17 12.36 -4.10
N LEU A 33 -0.36 11.14 -4.24
CA LEU A 33 -0.16 10.08 -3.26
C LEU A 33 0.91 9.08 -3.73
N HIS A 34 1.80 8.72 -2.83
CA HIS A 34 2.79 7.67 -3.00
C HIS A 34 2.59 6.60 -1.93
N TYR A 35 2.79 5.35 -2.31
CA TYR A 35 2.52 4.15 -1.53
C TYR A 35 3.76 3.24 -1.59
N MET A 36 4.30 2.81 -0.45
CA MET A 36 5.40 1.83 -0.40
C MET A 36 5.24 0.88 0.79
N ASN A 37 5.48 -0.40 0.54
CA ASN A 37 5.65 -1.39 1.60
C ASN A 37 7.14 -1.71 1.76
N LEU A 38 7.68 -1.62 2.98
CA LEU A 38 9.09 -1.98 3.24
C LEU A 38 9.33 -3.48 3.15
N GLY A 39 8.41 -4.26 3.70
CA GLY A 39 8.44 -5.72 3.70
C GLY A 39 7.48 -6.30 2.67
N SER A 40 7.75 -7.52 2.24
CA SER A 40 6.90 -8.26 1.30
C SER A 40 5.71 -8.96 1.95
N GLY A 41 5.60 -8.90 3.28
CA GLY A 41 4.57 -9.63 4.03
C GLY A 41 4.74 -11.15 4.00
N SER A 42 5.97 -11.63 3.75
CA SER A 42 6.31 -13.05 3.53
C SER A 42 5.95 -14.05 4.65
N CYS A 43 5.60 -13.55 5.84
CA CYS A 43 5.18 -14.36 6.98
C CYS A 43 3.68 -14.21 7.28
N GLY A 44 2.90 -13.60 6.37
CA GLY A 44 1.48 -13.26 6.58
C GLY A 44 0.51 -14.43 6.46
N THR A 45 1.00 -15.67 6.53
CA THR A 45 0.18 -16.88 6.42
C THR A 45 0.89 -18.06 7.08
N ALA A 46 0.11 -19.05 7.51
CA ALA A 46 0.60 -20.32 8.02
C ALA A 46 0.48 -21.47 6.99
N GLU A 47 -0.14 -21.22 5.83
CA GLU A 47 -0.56 -22.28 4.89
C GLU A 47 0.20 -22.26 3.56
N LEU A 48 0.57 -21.08 3.08
CA LEU A 48 1.20 -20.93 1.77
C LEU A 48 2.73 -20.94 1.85
N SER A 49 3.36 -21.28 0.73
CA SER A 49 4.79 -21.08 0.55
C SER A 49 5.16 -19.60 0.66
N ARG A 50 6.42 -19.31 1.01
CA ARG A 50 6.96 -17.96 1.08
C ARG A 50 6.81 -17.22 -0.26
N GLU A 51 7.09 -17.89 -1.36
CA GLU A 51 7.03 -17.31 -2.71
C GLU A 51 5.60 -16.99 -3.13
N ASP A 52 4.64 -17.85 -2.78
CA ASP A 52 3.23 -17.65 -3.13
C ASP A 52 2.63 -16.48 -2.34
N ILE A 53 2.88 -16.41 -1.02
CA ILE A 53 2.35 -15.30 -0.21
C ILE A 53 2.95 -13.95 -0.63
N ILE A 54 4.24 -13.89 -0.95
CA ILE A 54 4.88 -12.67 -1.47
C ILE A 54 4.16 -12.22 -2.75
N ARG A 55 3.96 -13.14 -3.70
CA ARG A 55 3.31 -12.83 -4.98
C ARG A 55 1.87 -12.34 -4.80
N ILE A 56 1.13 -12.96 -3.89
CA ILE A 56 -0.27 -12.59 -3.60
C ILE A 56 -0.30 -11.19 -2.97
N ARG A 57 0.47 -10.96 -1.91
CA ARG A 57 0.44 -9.68 -1.18
C ARG A 57 0.97 -8.51 -1.99
N GLU A 58 1.95 -8.73 -2.87
CA GLU A 58 2.40 -7.69 -3.80
C GLU A 58 1.28 -7.30 -4.78
N LYS A 59 0.56 -8.27 -5.34
CA LYS A 59 -0.58 -8.01 -6.23
C LYS A 59 -1.70 -7.25 -5.52
N GLU A 60 -2.01 -7.65 -4.29
CA GLU A 60 -3.02 -6.98 -3.45
C GLU A 60 -2.63 -5.52 -3.18
N ALA A 61 -1.38 -5.26 -2.76
CA ALA A 61 -0.93 -3.90 -2.47
C ALA A 61 -0.89 -3.01 -3.71
N ARG A 62 -0.47 -3.54 -4.87
CA ARG A 62 -0.53 -2.81 -6.15
C ARG A 62 -1.97 -2.47 -6.52
N ALA A 63 -2.90 -3.41 -6.34
CA ALA A 63 -4.32 -3.16 -6.60
C ALA A 63 -4.90 -2.11 -5.63
N ALA A 64 -4.50 -2.14 -4.35
CA ALA A 64 -4.94 -1.17 -3.36
C ALA A 64 -4.40 0.25 -3.66
N ALA A 65 -3.13 0.38 -4.04
CA ALA A 65 -2.56 1.66 -4.48
C ALA A 65 -3.30 2.22 -5.70
N VAL A 66 -3.61 1.38 -6.70
CA VAL A 66 -4.43 1.79 -7.86
C VAL A 66 -5.82 2.26 -7.41
N LEU A 67 -6.47 1.54 -6.49
CA LEU A 67 -7.82 1.86 -6.00
C LEU A 67 -7.87 3.24 -5.32
N ILE A 68 -6.86 3.59 -4.53
CA ILE A 68 -6.80 4.89 -3.86
C ILE A 68 -6.15 5.98 -4.74
N GLY A 69 -5.69 5.66 -5.94
CA GLY A 69 -5.06 6.61 -6.86
C GLY A 69 -3.65 7.03 -6.44
N ALA A 70 -2.90 6.12 -5.83
CA ALA A 70 -1.51 6.32 -5.41
C ALA A 70 -0.52 5.67 -6.38
N ILE A 71 0.68 6.26 -6.48
CA ILE A 71 1.83 5.67 -7.18
C ILE A 71 2.44 4.62 -6.25
N PHE A 72 2.49 3.37 -6.68
CA PHE A 72 3.10 2.26 -5.94
C PHE A 72 4.63 2.23 -6.17
N HIS A 73 5.39 2.09 -5.09
CA HIS A 73 6.85 1.94 -5.08
C HIS A 73 7.26 0.61 -4.45
#